data_AF-A0A7C0WCD4-F1
#
_entry.id   AF-A0A7C0WCD4-F1
#
_cell.length_a   1.000
_cell.length_b   1.000
_cell.length_c   1.000
_cell.angle_alpha   90.00
_cell.angle_beta   90.00
_cell.angle_gamma   90.00
#
_symmetry.space_group_name_H-M   'P 1'
#
loop_
_entity.id
_entity.type
_entity.pdbx_description
1 polymer ?
#
loop_
_entity_poly.entity_id
_entity_poly.type
_entity_poly.pdbx_seq_one_letter_code
_entity_poly.pdbx_strand_id
1 'polypeptide(L)'
;MKRVFCCRSLLIICAALFSAWFFGGCIQSDENSPAFVNIGEFSIKKLPENCSEIRDGAGRILVLVPRGQNPPKGYQKNLIIETPVRRVVVYSGFNVSILKALNVLDTLVGVTHKKAYWTIDEVAKGMESGRIAYIGESNAVDFEKLKAIEPDLVLTWDACAISKINELDIPGVITITGEAMDLDTRMRFAQIMALFFNREREADEYVAKVKSAVKRVRDIFSDSGRGLRRKVIWGDIYEKRVLVEPGNSWAAEMVELAGGEYLFNDIFGGS
;
A
#
# COMPACT_ATOMS: atom_id res chain seq x y z
N MET A 1 -21.30 91.24 17.98
CA MET A 1 -20.20 91.39 17.00
C MET A 1 -20.54 90.58 15.74
N LYS A 2 -20.60 91.28 14.60
CA LYS A 2 -20.56 90.89 13.16
C LYS A 2 -20.94 89.44 12.78
N ARG A 3 -22.09 89.22 12.11
CA ARG A 3 -22.36 89.17 10.62
C ARG A 3 -21.69 87.95 9.95
N VAL A 4 -22.23 87.16 9.01
CA VAL A 4 -23.41 87.17 8.11
C VAL A 4 -23.48 85.79 7.40
N PHE A 5 -24.67 85.43 6.90
CA PHE A 5 -25.08 84.38 5.93
C PHE A 5 -24.05 83.91 4.86
N CYS A 6 -24.18 82.67 4.33
CA CYS A 6 -24.88 82.36 3.05
C CYS A 6 -24.55 80.98 2.40
N CYS A 7 -25.60 80.29 1.96
CA CYS A 7 -25.83 79.39 0.79
C CYS A 7 -24.87 78.27 0.29
N ARG A 8 -25.47 77.06 0.21
CA ARG A 8 -25.74 76.17 -0.96
C ARG A 8 -24.63 75.83 -1.98
N SER A 9 -24.41 74.52 -2.18
CA SER A 9 -24.19 73.77 -3.45
C SER A 9 -24.24 72.26 -3.09
N LEU A 10 -25.22 71.42 -3.43
CA LEU A 10 -25.63 70.77 -4.70
C LEU A 10 -24.58 69.85 -5.36
N LEU A 11 -25.07 68.66 -5.82
CA LEU A 11 -24.55 67.77 -6.90
C LEU A 11 -23.39 66.80 -6.51
N ILE A 12 -23.37 65.49 -6.81
CA ILE A 12 -24.03 64.58 -7.78
C ILE A 12 -24.04 63.15 -7.22
N ILE A 13 -25.15 62.43 -7.39
CA ILE A 13 -25.26 60.96 -7.23
C ILE A 13 -24.88 60.33 -8.57
N CYS A 14 -23.77 59.58 -8.62
CA CYS A 14 -23.45 58.69 -9.75
C CYS A 14 -23.79 57.25 -9.37
N ALA A 15 -24.91 56.75 -9.90
CA ALA A 15 -25.23 55.34 -9.95
C ALA A 15 -24.45 54.68 -11.09
N ALA A 16 -23.57 53.74 -10.77
CA ALA A 16 -22.97 52.83 -11.74
C ALA A 16 -23.42 51.40 -11.41
N LEU A 17 -24.34 50.93 -12.25
CA LEU A 17 -24.79 49.54 -12.35
C LEU A 17 -23.59 48.66 -12.76
N PHE A 18 -23.01 47.93 -11.81
CA PHE A 18 -22.18 46.77 -12.14
C PHE A 18 -23.09 45.56 -12.23
N SER A 19 -23.57 45.28 -13.43
CA SER A 19 -24.23 44.03 -13.77
C SER A 19 -23.23 42.89 -13.65
N ALA A 20 -23.46 42.03 -12.66
CA ALA A 20 -22.76 40.77 -12.48
C ALA A 20 -23.03 39.86 -13.68
N TRP A 21 -22.06 39.74 -14.58
CA TRP A 21 -22.00 38.64 -15.53
C TRP A 21 -21.51 37.41 -14.77
N PHE A 22 -22.44 36.68 -14.17
CA PHE A 22 -22.26 35.29 -13.82
C PHE A 22 -22.12 34.48 -15.11
N PHE A 23 -20.92 34.41 -15.66
CA PHE A 23 -20.54 33.24 -16.43
C PHE A 23 -20.36 32.11 -15.43
N GLY A 24 -21.43 31.34 -15.24
CA GLY A 24 -21.35 29.97 -14.76
C GLY A 24 -20.54 29.17 -15.77
N GLY A 25 -19.22 29.27 -15.67
CA GLY A 25 -18.33 28.28 -16.25
C GLY A 25 -18.59 27.00 -15.47
N CYS A 26 -19.35 26.08 -16.07
CA CYS A 26 -19.29 24.68 -15.70
C CYS A 26 -17.80 24.32 -15.62
N ILE A 27 -17.32 24.00 -14.43
CA ILE A 27 -16.14 23.16 -14.29
C ILE A 27 -16.59 21.83 -14.89
N GLN A 28 -16.39 21.67 -16.20
CA GLN A 28 -16.26 20.35 -16.79
C GLN A 28 -15.10 19.73 -16.04
N SER A 29 -15.43 18.80 -15.14
CA SER A 29 -14.47 17.84 -14.64
C SER A 29 -13.85 17.20 -15.88
N ASP A 30 -12.58 17.49 -16.13
CA ASP A 30 -11.80 16.72 -17.11
C ASP A 30 -11.90 15.25 -16.72
N GLU A 31 -12.70 14.48 -17.46
CA GLU A 31 -12.84 13.02 -17.35
C GLU A 31 -11.56 12.26 -17.73
N ASN A 32 -10.42 12.95 -17.87
CA ASN A 32 -9.16 12.38 -18.33
C ASN A 32 -7.94 12.73 -17.45
N SER A 33 -8.16 13.16 -16.21
CA SER A 33 -7.06 13.15 -15.23
C SER A 33 -6.83 11.71 -14.77
N PRO A 34 -5.60 11.14 -14.85
CA PRO A 34 -5.38 9.75 -14.48
C PRO A 34 -5.76 9.54 -13.02
N ALA A 35 -6.72 8.65 -12.78
CA ALA A 35 -7.21 8.35 -11.44
C ALA A 35 -6.04 7.90 -10.55
N PHE A 36 -5.70 8.75 -9.58
CA PHE A 36 -4.68 8.47 -8.59
C PHE A 36 -5.35 7.79 -7.40
N VAL A 37 -4.88 6.60 -7.03
CA VAL A 37 -5.41 5.84 -5.88
C VAL A 37 -4.29 5.64 -4.87
N ASN A 38 -4.53 6.07 -3.62
CA ASN A 38 -3.61 5.86 -2.51
C ASN A 38 -4.09 4.74 -1.59
N ILE A 39 -3.13 3.94 -1.13
CA ILE A 39 -3.28 2.89 -0.12
C ILE A 39 -2.08 3.03 0.83
N GLY A 40 -2.26 3.77 1.92
CA GLY A 40 -1.13 4.23 2.75
C GLY A 40 -0.17 5.09 1.93
N GLU A 41 1.13 4.79 2.02
CA GLU A 41 2.17 5.48 1.23
C GLU A 41 2.32 4.94 -0.20
N PHE A 42 1.65 3.82 -0.53
CA PHE A 42 1.59 3.29 -1.89
C PHE A 42 0.61 4.11 -2.72
N SER A 43 0.96 4.34 -3.98
CA SER A 43 0.05 4.99 -4.91
C SER A 43 0.03 4.30 -6.27
N ILE A 44 -1.10 4.42 -6.95
CA ILE A 44 -1.33 3.90 -8.29
C ILE A 44 -1.76 5.07 -9.17
N LYS A 45 -1.15 5.16 -10.35
CA LYS A 45 -1.56 6.08 -11.41
C LYS A 45 -1.75 5.29 -12.69
N LYS A 46 -2.98 5.31 -13.24
CA LYS A 46 -3.25 4.69 -14.55
C LYS A 46 -2.55 5.46 -15.66
N LEU A 47 -1.97 4.72 -16.60
CA LEU A 47 -1.36 5.25 -17.82
C LEU A 47 -2.17 4.77 -19.05
N PRO A 48 -1.94 5.36 -20.23
CA PRO A 48 -2.46 4.83 -21.49
C PRO A 48 -2.07 3.37 -21.74
N GLU A 49 -2.76 2.72 -22.67
CA GLU A 49 -2.46 1.35 -23.14
C GLU A 49 -2.56 0.27 -22.03
N ASN A 50 -3.32 0.54 -20.97
CA ASN A 50 -3.47 -0.31 -19.79
C ASN A 50 -2.19 -0.48 -18.97
N CYS A 51 -1.21 0.40 -19.12
CA CYS A 51 -0.07 0.50 -18.22
C CYS A 51 -0.48 1.18 -16.89
N SER A 52 0.35 1.05 -15.85
CA SER A 52 0.15 1.78 -14.58
C SER A 52 1.49 2.11 -13.95
N GLU A 53 1.62 3.30 -13.36
CA GLU A 53 2.71 3.58 -12.43
C GLU A 53 2.29 3.17 -11.02
N ILE A 54 3.19 2.54 -10.29
CA ILE A 54 3.06 2.30 -8.86
C ILE A 54 4.18 3.01 -8.11
N ARG A 55 3.83 3.64 -6.99
CA ARG A 55 4.80 4.08 -5.98
C ARG A 55 4.89 3.01 -4.92
N ASP A 56 6.07 2.43 -4.74
CA ASP A 56 6.30 1.42 -3.70
C ASP A 56 6.48 2.05 -2.31
N GLY A 57 6.65 1.23 -1.28
CA GLY A 57 6.71 1.72 0.09
C GLY A 57 8.00 2.49 0.46
N ALA A 58 9.01 2.47 -0.42
CA ALA A 58 10.18 3.35 -0.33
C ALA A 58 10.06 4.61 -1.20
N GLY A 59 8.89 4.83 -1.81
CA GLY A 59 8.60 5.98 -2.66
C GLY A 59 9.16 5.88 -4.08
N ARG A 60 9.65 4.72 -4.51
CA ARG A 60 10.17 4.50 -5.87
C ARG A 60 9.04 4.31 -6.86
N ILE A 61 9.20 4.81 -8.08
CA ILE A 61 8.22 4.64 -9.17
C ILE A 61 8.61 3.45 -10.03
N LEU A 62 7.68 2.50 -10.17
CA LEU A 62 7.77 1.36 -11.08
C LEU A 62 6.59 1.40 -12.05
N VAL A 63 6.77 0.80 -13.22
CA VAL A 63 5.73 0.74 -14.25
C VAL A 63 5.30 -0.70 -14.49
N LEU A 64 3.99 -0.91 -14.42
CA LEU A 64 3.33 -2.16 -14.78
C LEU A 64 2.95 -2.10 -16.26
N VAL A 65 3.43 -3.07 -17.03
CA VAL A 65 3.23 -3.14 -18.48
C VAL A 65 2.60 -4.49 -18.81
N PRO A 66 1.44 -4.53 -19.49
CA PRO A 66 0.87 -5.79 -19.94
C PRO A 66 1.86 -6.55 -20.84
N ARG A 67 2.02 -7.86 -20.59
CA ARG A 67 2.90 -8.72 -21.39
C ARG A 67 2.59 -8.61 -22.89
N GLY A 68 3.65 -8.52 -23.69
CA GLY A 68 3.55 -8.37 -25.14
C GLY A 68 3.40 -6.92 -25.63
N GLN A 69 3.35 -5.94 -24.73
CA GLN A 69 3.39 -4.53 -25.08
C GLN A 69 4.79 -3.94 -24.92
N ASN A 70 5.05 -2.83 -25.62
CA ASN A 70 6.27 -2.07 -25.41
C ASN A 70 6.13 -1.20 -24.16
N PRO A 71 7.15 -1.15 -23.28
CA PRO A 71 7.10 -0.28 -22.12
C PRO A 71 7.08 1.19 -22.55
N PRO A 72 6.44 2.08 -21.78
CA PRO A 72 6.56 3.52 -21.98
C PRO A 72 8.03 3.97 -21.98
N LYS A 73 8.35 5.00 -22.78
CA LYS A 73 9.72 5.54 -22.84
C LYS A 73 10.09 6.20 -21.50
N GLY A 74 11.35 6.10 -21.10
CA GLY A 74 11.91 6.81 -19.95
C GLY A 74 12.08 5.99 -18.67
N TYR A 75 11.68 4.72 -18.67
CA TYR A 75 11.89 3.81 -17.53
C TYR A 75 13.09 2.89 -17.76
N GLN A 76 13.85 2.64 -16.70
CA GLN A 76 14.91 1.63 -16.71
C GLN A 76 14.30 0.22 -16.68
N LYS A 77 14.99 -0.77 -17.24
CA LYS A 77 14.50 -2.16 -17.37
C LYS A 77 14.07 -2.77 -16.03
N ASN A 78 14.86 -2.57 -14.99
CA ASN A 78 14.61 -3.02 -13.61
C ASN A 78 13.47 -2.28 -12.88
N LEU A 79 12.86 -1.27 -13.51
CA LEU A 79 11.66 -0.58 -13.01
C LEU A 79 10.40 -0.96 -13.79
N ILE A 80 10.54 -1.76 -14.84
CA ILE A 80 9.45 -2.27 -15.66
C ILE A 80 9.07 -3.66 -15.16
N ILE A 81 7.79 -3.84 -14.83
CA ILE A 81 7.23 -5.12 -14.39
C ILE A 81 6.19 -5.55 -15.42
N GLU A 82 6.41 -6.72 -16.00
CA GLU A 82 5.43 -7.30 -16.92
C GLU A 82 4.28 -7.96 -16.16
N THR A 83 3.04 -7.59 -16.50
CA THR A 83 1.84 -8.15 -15.88
C THR A 83 1.05 -9.04 -16.87
N PRO A 84 0.45 -10.16 -16.40
CA PRO A 84 0.59 -10.70 -15.05
C PRO A 84 1.99 -11.30 -14.81
N VAL A 85 2.50 -11.10 -13.60
CA VAL A 85 3.70 -11.74 -13.08
C VAL A 85 3.47 -13.26 -13.03
N ARG A 86 4.44 -14.04 -13.50
CA ARG A 86 4.34 -15.51 -13.59
C ARG A 86 5.28 -16.22 -12.62
N ARG A 87 6.37 -15.55 -12.24
CA ARG A 87 7.41 -16.07 -11.36
C ARG A 87 7.78 -14.99 -10.34
N VAL A 88 7.32 -15.13 -9.10
CA VAL A 88 7.58 -14.18 -8.02
C VAL A 88 8.42 -14.81 -6.92
N VAL A 89 9.37 -14.03 -6.40
CA VAL A 89 10.10 -14.33 -5.17
C VAL A 89 9.61 -13.40 -4.08
N VAL A 90 9.34 -13.94 -2.89
CA VAL A 90 8.70 -13.17 -1.81
C VAL A 90 9.43 -13.39 -0.49
N TYR A 91 9.83 -12.29 0.14
CA TYR A 91 10.60 -12.31 1.40
C TYR A 91 9.71 -12.41 2.64
N SER A 92 8.43 -12.06 2.54
CA SER A 92 7.53 -11.92 3.69
C SER A 92 6.39 -12.93 3.65
N GLY A 93 6.14 -13.61 4.78
CA GLY A 93 4.99 -14.49 4.94
C GLY A 93 3.63 -13.77 4.77
N PHE A 94 3.57 -12.48 5.10
CA PHE A 94 2.39 -11.64 4.87
C PHE A 94 2.09 -11.48 3.37
N ASN A 95 3.10 -11.20 2.55
CA ASN A 95 2.91 -11.09 1.10
C ASN A 95 2.53 -12.44 0.49
N VAL A 96 3.12 -13.54 0.95
CA VAL A 96 2.77 -14.90 0.49
C VAL A 96 1.31 -15.26 0.84
N SER A 97 0.82 -14.86 2.02
CA SER A 97 -0.59 -15.09 2.38
C SER A 97 -1.55 -14.30 1.50
N ILE A 98 -1.16 -13.09 1.06
CA ILE A 98 -1.93 -12.33 0.06
C ILE A 98 -1.94 -13.04 -1.29
N LEU A 99 -0.81 -13.62 -1.76
CA LEU A 99 -0.82 -14.42 -3.00
C LEU A 99 -1.81 -15.59 -2.94
N LYS A 100 -1.91 -16.23 -1.77
CA LYS A 100 -2.92 -17.27 -1.53
C LYS A 100 -4.35 -16.70 -1.60
N ALA A 101 -4.61 -15.57 -0.95
CA ALA A 101 -5.92 -14.91 -0.97
C ALA A 101 -6.35 -14.48 -2.38
N LEU A 102 -5.40 -14.08 -3.23
CA LEU A 102 -5.61 -13.69 -4.62
C LEU A 102 -5.61 -14.88 -5.61
N ASN A 103 -5.45 -16.11 -5.10
CA ASN A 103 -5.41 -17.33 -5.91
C ASN A 103 -4.31 -17.31 -7.00
N VAL A 104 -3.10 -16.87 -6.62
CA VAL A 104 -1.91 -16.78 -7.51
C VAL A 104 -0.65 -17.34 -6.86
N LEU A 105 -0.82 -18.19 -5.82
CA LEU A 105 0.30 -18.80 -5.09
C LEU A 105 1.13 -19.78 -5.94
N ASP A 106 0.58 -20.25 -7.06
CA ASP A 106 1.27 -21.04 -8.07
C ASP A 106 2.41 -20.28 -8.76
N THR A 107 2.34 -18.94 -8.81
CA THR A 107 3.41 -18.07 -9.34
C THR A 107 4.62 -17.95 -8.41
N LEU A 108 4.51 -18.36 -7.14
CA LEU A 108 5.59 -18.29 -6.17
C LEU A 108 6.68 -19.32 -6.54
N VAL A 109 7.90 -18.83 -6.77
CA VAL A 109 9.06 -19.65 -7.16
C VAL A 109 10.21 -19.58 -6.16
N GLY A 110 10.19 -18.64 -5.21
CA GLY A 110 11.22 -18.59 -4.17
C GLY A 110 10.83 -17.80 -2.93
N VAL A 111 11.44 -18.18 -1.81
CA VAL A 111 11.18 -17.63 -0.48
C VAL A 111 12.47 -17.54 0.36
N THR A 112 12.45 -16.66 1.36
CA THR A 112 13.59 -16.47 2.28
C THR A 112 13.44 -17.16 3.63
N HIS A 113 12.38 -17.93 3.86
CA HIS A 113 12.24 -18.74 5.07
C HIS A 113 12.33 -20.22 4.77
N LYS A 114 12.98 -20.97 5.67
CA LYS A 114 13.08 -22.44 5.58
C LYS A 114 11.70 -23.09 5.68
N LYS A 115 11.58 -24.31 5.15
CA LYS A 115 10.33 -25.08 5.13
C LYS A 115 9.60 -25.10 6.48
N ALA A 116 10.33 -25.28 7.58
CA ALA A 116 9.77 -25.39 8.94
C ALA A 116 9.03 -24.12 9.43
N TYR A 117 9.24 -22.97 8.79
CA TYR A 117 8.51 -21.73 9.08
C TYR A 117 7.08 -21.76 8.52
N TRP A 118 6.86 -22.46 7.42
CA TRP A 118 5.63 -22.33 6.64
C TRP A 118 4.50 -23.17 7.19
N THR A 119 3.41 -22.49 7.57
CA THR A 119 2.12 -23.10 7.92
C THR A 119 1.15 -23.16 6.73
N ILE A 120 1.55 -22.61 5.58
CA ILE A 120 0.81 -22.70 4.33
C ILE A 120 1.26 -23.97 3.60
N ASP A 121 0.45 -25.03 3.67
CA ASP A 121 0.77 -26.36 3.12
C ASP A 121 1.24 -26.33 1.67
N GLU A 122 0.63 -25.49 0.82
CA GLU A 122 1.00 -25.37 -0.59
C GLU A 122 2.43 -24.83 -0.78
N VAL A 123 2.91 -24.00 0.15
CA VAL A 123 4.29 -23.51 0.18
C VAL A 123 5.22 -24.62 0.63
N ALA A 124 4.92 -25.28 1.75
CA ALA A 124 5.75 -26.38 2.27
C ALA A 124 5.90 -27.51 1.23
N LYS A 125 4.79 -27.92 0.60
CA LYS A 125 4.79 -28.92 -0.49
C LYS A 125 5.54 -28.42 -1.73
N GLY A 126 5.38 -27.15 -2.09
CA GLY A 126 6.11 -26.54 -3.20
C GLY A 126 7.62 -26.53 -2.97
N MET A 127 8.07 -26.34 -1.73
CA MET A 127 9.49 -26.45 -1.37
C MET A 127 9.98 -27.90 -1.41
N GLU A 128 9.17 -28.85 -0.93
CA GLU A 128 9.51 -30.29 -0.97
C GLU A 128 9.63 -30.81 -2.40
N SER A 129 8.76 -30.36 -3.31
CA SER A 129 8.79 -30.77 -4.72
C SER A 129 9.80 -29.99 -5.56
N GLY A 130 10.53 -29.03 -4.98
CA GLY A 130 11.48 -28.16 -5.69
C GLY A 130 10.85 -27.07 -6.57
N ARG A 131 9.52 -26.87 -6.53
CA ARG A 131 8.83 -25.78 -7.24
C ARG A 131 9.15 -24.42 -6.65
N ILE A 132 9.31 -24.36 -5.32
CA ILE A 132 9.65 -23.14 -4.58
C ILE A 132 11.06 -23.30 -4.00
N ALA A 133 11.99 -22.47 -4.44
CA ALA A 133 13.36 -22.47 -3.93
C ALA A 133 13.48 -21.70 -2.61
N TYR A 134 14.23 -22.25 -1.66
CA TYR A 134 14.76 -21.47 -0.54
C TYR A 134 16.04 -20.76 -1.00
N ILE A 135 16.02 -19.43 -1.01
CA ILE A 135 17.12 -18.60 -1.53
C ILE A 135 18.03 -18.04 -0.43
N GLY A 136 17.95 -18.55 0.79
CA GLY A 136 18.67 -18.00 1.95
C GLY A 136 17.77 -17.09 2.80
N GLU A 137 18.19 -16.82 4.04
CA GLU A 137 17.48 -15.88 4.92
C GLU A 137 17.56 -14.47 4.33
N SER A 138 16.61 -13.60 4.66
CA SER A 138 16.51 -12.25 4.08
C SER A 138 17.76 -11.39 4.28
N ASN A 139 18.55 -11.62 5.33
CA ASN A 139 19.82 -10.94 5.59
C ASN A 139 21.05 -11.60 4.93
N ALA A 140 20.87 -12.74 4.26
CA ALA A 140 21.93 -13.55 3.68
C ALA A 140 21.42 -14.29 2.43
N VAL A 141 20.85 -13.53 1.49
CA VAL A 141 20.27 -14.06 0.25
C VAL A 141 21.37 -14.55 -0.70
N ASP A 142 21.15 -15.73 -1.26
CA ASP A 142 21.97 -16.33 -2.31
C ASP A 142 21.51 -15.80 -3.68
N PHE A 143 22.18 -14.76 -4.16
CA PHE A 143 21.84 -14.07 -5.41
C PHE A 143 22.09 -14.93 -6.67
N GLU A 144 22.99 -15.92 -6.60
CA GLU A 144 23.19 -16.87 -7.70
C GLU A 144 21.98 -17.80 -7.82
N LYS A 145 21.47 -18.31 -6.68
CA LYS A 145 20.20 -19.06 -6.67
C LYS A 145 19.03 -18.20 -7.12
N LEU A 146 18.94 -16.96 -6.66
CA LEU A 146 17.88 -16.03 -7.08
C LEU A 146 17.89 -15.84 -8.60
N LYS A 147 19.06 -15.64 -9.20
CA LYS A 147 19.21 -15.53 -10.65
C LYS A 147 18.82 -16.83 -11.37
N ALA A 148 19.25 -17.98 -10.85
CA ALA A 148 19.02 -19.28 -11.48
C ALA A 148 17.53 -19.68 -11.54
N ILE A 149 16.68 -19.15 -10.65
CA ILE A 149 15.23 -19.37 -10.69
C ILE A 149 14.48 -18.35 -11.55
N GLU A 150 15.18 -17.45 -12.26
CA GLU A 150 14.61 -16.56 -13.29
C GLU A 150 13.28 -15.90 -12.87
N PRO A 151 13.22 -15.13 -11.77
CA PRO A 151 11.99 -14.48 -11.34
C PRO A 151 11.68 -13.27 -12.22
N ASP A 152 10.39 -13.03 -12.44
CA ASP A 152 9.89 -11.80 -13.07
C ASP A 152 9.83 -10.63 -12.08
N LEU A 153 9.75 -10.92 -10.77
CA LEU A 153 9.55 -9.93 -9.71
C LEU A 153 10.08 -10.44 -8.36
N VAL A 154 10.71 -9.56 -7.60
CA VAL A 154 11.03 -9.78 -6.18
C VAL A 154 10.23 -8.82 -5.32
N LEU A 155 9.48 -9.36 -4.37
CA LEU A 155 8.78 -8.60 -3.33
C LEU A 155 9.58 -8.68 -2.02
N THR A 156 10.16 -7.55 -1.60
CA THR A 156 11.06 -7.49 -0.46
C THR A 156 10.64 -6.38 0.51
N TRP A 157 11.03 -6.52 1.77
CA TRP A 157 11.02 -5.42 2.73
C TRP A 157 12.41 -4.78 2.89
N ASP A 158 13.46 -5.46 2.44
CA ASP A 158 14.84 -5.01 2.55
C ASP A 158 15.22 -4.09 1.38
N ALA A 159 15.34 -2.81 1.68
CA ALA A 159 15.81 -1.81 0.72
C ALA A 159 17.28 -2.03 0.30
N CYS A 160 18.11 -2.65 1.15
CA CYS A 160 19.52 -2.93 0.83
C CYS A 160 19.65 -3.97 -0.29
N ALA A 161 18.71 -4.92 -0.38
CA ALA A 161 18.70 -5.93 -1.42
C ALA A 161 18.44 -5.36 -2.83
N ILE A 162 17.78 -4.20 -2.95
CA ILE A 162 17.35 -3.64 -4.24
C ILE A 162 18.51 -3.42 -5.21
N SER A 163 19.64 -2.88 -4.75
CA SER A 163 20.78 -2.63 -5.63
C SER A 163 21.26 -3.91 -6.29
N LYS A 164 21.35 -5.00 -5.51
CA LYS A 164 21.82 -6.30 -6.00
C LYS A 164 20.77 -6.98 -6.90
N ILE A 165 19.49 -6.86 -6.56
CA ILE A 165 18.38 -7.34 -7.41
C ILE A 165 18.40 -6.62 -8.78
N ASN A 166 18.65 -5.32 -8.79
CA ASN A 166 18.74 -4.52 -10.02
C ASN A 166 19.96 -4.90 -10.89
N GLU A 167 21.10 -5.24 -10.29
CA GLU A 167 22.27 -5.76 -11.04
C GLU A 167 21.96 -7.06 -11.81
N LEU A 168 20.91 -7.79 -11.40
CA LEU A 168 20.43 -9.00 -12.07
C LEU A 168 19.36 -8.71 -13.13
N ASP A 169 19.05 -7.44 -13.41
CA ASP A 169 17.94 -7.00 -14.30
C ASP A 169 16.55 -7.49 -13.84
N ILE A 170 16.38 -7.81 -12.55
CA ILE A 170 15.11 -8.24 -11.97
C ILE A 170 14.45 -7.01 -11.32
N PRO A 171 13.16 -6.74 -11.54
CA PRO A 171 12.48 -5.68 -10.82
C PRO A 171 12.21 -6.11 -9.38
N GLY A 172 12.54 -5.23 -8.44
CA GLY A 172 12.28 -5.41 -7.00
C GLY A 172 11.35 -4.35 -6.46
N VAL A 173 10.32 -4.74 -5.69
CA VAL A 173 9.34 -3.84 -5.05
C VAL A 173 9.50 -3.91 -3.53
N ILE A 174 9.57 -2.73 -2.89
CA ILE A 174 9.58 -2.64 -1.42
C ILE A 174 8.14 -2.61 -0.91
N THR A 175 7.79 -3.59 -0.09
CA THR A 175 6.41 -3.81 0.39
C THR A 175 6.18 -3.32 1.82
N ILE A 176 7.14 -2.60 2.40
CA ILE A 176 7.00 -1.93 3.71
C ILE A 176 7.10 -0.43 3.52
N THR A 177 6.47 0.32 4.42
CA THR A 177 6.39 1.78 4.42
C THR A 177 7.22 2.36 5.56
N GLY A 178 7.52 3.66 5.52
CA GLY A 178 8.21 4.35 6.61
C GLY A 178 7.36 4.44 7.88
N GLU A 179 6.03 4.48 7.71
CA GLU A 179 5.04 4.47 8.78
C GLU A 179 4.38 3.09 8.91
N ALA A 180 3.97 2.74 10.12
CA ALA A 180 3.21 1.52 10.37
C ALA A 180 1.89 1.57 9.60
N MET A 181 1.61 0.52 8.83
CA MET A 181 0.33 0.42 8.13
C MET A 181 -0.79 0.25 9.15
N ASP A 182 -1.79 1.13 9.08
CA ASP A 182 -3.07 0.93 9.75
C ASP A 182 -3.80 -0.31 9.20
N LEU A 183 -4.90 -0.71 9.85
CA LEU A 183 -5.62 -1.94 9.47
C LEU A 183 -6.24 -1.83 8.07
N ASP A 184 -6.81 -0.68 7.68
CA ASP A 184 -7.41 -0.50 6.34
C ASP A 184 -6.36 -0.58 5.24
N THR A 185 -5.21 0.06 5.43
CA THR A 185 -4.06 0.03 4.52
C THR A 185 -3.52 -1.38 4.39
N ARG A 186 -3.29 -2.07 5.51
CA ARG A 186 -2.77 -3.45 5.50
C ARG A 186 -3.75 -4.41 4.79
N MET A 187 -5.05 -4.22 4.96
CA MET A 187 -6.07 -4.98 4.25
C MET A 187 -6.10 -4.67 2.76
N ARG A 188 -6.12 -3.38 2.40
CA ARG A 188 -6.19 -2.91 1.01
C ARG A 188 -4.88 -3.08 0.26
N PHE A 189 -3.77 -3.40 0.93
CA PHE A 189 -2.53 -3.79 0.29
C PHE A 189 -2.72 -4.97 -0.68
N ALA A 190 -3.74 -5.82 -0.46
CA ALA A 190 -4.17 -6.83 -1.43
C ALA A 190 -4.54 -6.25 -2.81
N GLN A 191 -5.11 -5.04 -2.86
CA GLN A 191 -5.43 -4.33 -4.11
C GLN A 191 -4.18 -3.86 -4.85
N ILE A 192 -3.12 -3.42 -4.14
CA ILE A 192 -1.81 -3.16 -4.74
C ILE A 192 -1.25 -4.45 -5.33
N MET A 193 -1.24 -5.52 -4.53
CA MET A 193 -0.70 -6.82 -4.92
C MET A 193 -1.41 -7.39 -6.15
N ALA A 194 -2.74 -7.23 -6.25
CA ALA A 194 -3.53 -7.70 -7.37
C ALA A 194 -3.13 -7.11 -8.72
N LEU A 195 -2.61 -5.89 -8.77
CA LEU A 195 -2.18 -5.26 -10.02
C LEU A 195 -1.04 -6.03 -10.69
N PHE A 196 -0.16 -6.66 -9.91
CA PHE A 196 0.93 -7.46 -10.46
C PHE A 196 0.44 -8.72 -11.16
N PHE A 197 -0.75 -9.23 -10.79
CA PHE A 197 -1.24 -10.53 -11.23
C PHE A 197 -2.55 -10.46 -12.03
N ASN A 198 -3.09 -9.26 -12.29
CA ASN A 198 -4.41 -9.02 -12.87
C ASN A 198 -5.50 -9.78 -12.08
N ARG A 199 -5.60 -9.48 -10.78
CA ARG A 199 -6.52 -10.10 -9.81
C ARG A 199 -7.30 -9.07 -8.98
N GLU A 200 -7.60 -7.92 -9.58
CA GLU A 200 -8.24 -6.79 -8.88
C GLU A 200 -9.61 -7.18 -8.31
N ARG A 201 -10.37 -8.00 -9.04
CA ARG A 201 -11.65 -8.51 -8.57
C ARG A 201 -11.50 -9.39 -7.32
N GLU A 202 -10.56 -10.32 -7.32
CA GLU A 202 -10.26 -11.19 -6.18
C GLU A 202 -9.79 -10.37 -4.96
N ALA A 203 -9.01 -9.30 -5.18
CA ALA A 203 -8.63 -8.37 -4.12
C ALA A 203 -9.82 -7.64 -3.53
N ASP A 204 -10.74 -7.12 -4.34
CA ASP A 204 -11.94 -6.41 -3.86
C ASP A 204 -12.86 -7.34 -3.06
N GLU A 205 -13.04 -8.59 -3.53
CA GLU A 205 -13.78 -9.63 -2.80
C GLU A 205 -13.11 -9.96 -1.46
N TYR A 206 -11.78 -10.10 -1.44
CA TYR A 206 -11.01 -10.32 -0.21
C TYR A 206 -11.16 -9.15 0.78
N VAL A 207 -10.97 -7.91 0.31
CA VAL A 207 -11.09 -6.70 1.15
C VAL A 207 -12.50 -6.58 1.71
N ALA A 208 -13.53 -6.82 0.92
CA ALA A 208 -14.92 -6.79 1.38
C ALA A 208 -15.18 -7.84 2.47
N LYS A 209 -14.66 -9.06 2.29
CA LYS A 209 -14.76 -10.14 3.28
C LYS A 209 -14.08 -9.75 4.60
N VAL A 210 -12.87 -9.20 4.54
CA VAL A 210 -12.14 -8.79 5.76
C VAL A 210 -12.82 -7.60 6.43
N LYS A 211 -13.29 -6.60 5.68
CA LYS A 211 -14.08 -5.46 6.22
C LYS A 211 -15.33 -5.95 6.95
N SER A 212 -16.04 -6.93 6.39
CA SER A 212 -17.19 -7.55 7.04
C SER A 212 -16.80 -8.24 8.36
N ALA A 213 -15.68 -8.96 8.40
CA ALA A 213 -15.18 -9.59 9.62
C ALA A 213 -14.79 -8.56 10.70
N VAL A 214 -14.05 -7.52 10.33
CA VAL A 214 -13.69 -6.41 11.23
C VAL A 214 -14.94 -5.73 11.78
N LYS A 215 -15.95 -5.49 10.93
CA LYS A 215 -17.23 -4.92 11.38
C LYS A 215 -17.90 -5.82 12.41
N ARG A 216 -17.98 -7.13 12.18
CA ARG A 216 -18.59 -8.07 13.15
C ARG A 216 -17.88 -8.04 14.50
N VAL A 217 -16.55 -8.00 14.53
CA VAL A 217 -15.78 -7.87 15.78
C VAL A 217 -16.15 -6.58 16.49
N ARG A 218 -16.16 -5.45 15.78
CA ARG A 218 -16.54 -4.16 16.34
C ARG A 218 -17.96 -4.16 16.92
N ASP A 219 -18.92 -4.76 16.22
CA ASP A 219 -20.32 -4.83 16.66
C ASP A 219 -20.42 -5.62 17.99
N ILE A 220 -19.74 -6.79 18.09
CA ILE A 220 -19.69 -7.60 19.32
C ILE A 220 -19.23 -6.77 20.54
N PHE A 221 -18.17 -5.97 20.36
CA PHE A 221 -17.59 -5.20 21.48
C PHE A 221 -18.31 -3.89 21.77
N SER A 222 -19.05 -3.33 20.79
CA SER A 222 -19.86 -2.14 20.98
C SER A 222 -21.08 -2.42 21.88
N ASP A 223 -21.65 -3.62 21.78
CA ASP A 223 -22.84 -4.03 22.53
C ASP A 223 -22.54 -4.52 23.96
N SER A 224 -21.31 -5.00 24.20
CA SER A 224 -20.94 -5.62 25.49
C SER A 224 -20.75 -4.67 26.68
N GLY A 225 -20.98 -3.36 26.52
CA GLY A 225 -20.71 -2.35 27.54
C GLY A 225 -19.20 -2.16 27.77
N ARG A 226 -18.74 -0.92 27.91
CA ARG A 226 -17.32 -0.62 28.15
C ARG A 226 -16.94 -0.97 29.60
N GLY A 227 -16.78 -2.25 29.89
CA GLY A 227 -16.12 -2.72 31.11
C GLY A 227 -14.68 -2.21 31.19
N LEU A 228 -13.94 -2.60 32.24
CA LEU A 228 -12.55 -2.21 32.42
C LEU A 228 -11.70 -2.65 31.20
N ARG A 229 -11.20 -1.70 30.41
CA ARG A 229 -10.36 -1.98 29.24
C ARG A 229 -9.03 -2.55 29.72
N ARG A 230 -8.68 -3.76 29.28
CA ARG A 230 -7.39 -4.36 29.60
C ARG A 230 -6.30 -3.67 28.79
N LYS A 231 -5.20 -3.28 29.45
CA LYS A 231 -4.02 -2.78 28.77
C LYS A 231 -3.30 -3.92 28.05
N VAL A 232 -2.97 -3.72 26.78
CA VAL A 232 -2.31 -4.72 25.92
C VAL A 232 -1.08 -4.10 25.28
N ILE A 233 -0.02 -4.91 25.18
CA ILE A 233 1.16 -4.62 24.37
C ILE A 233 1.23 -5.62 23.21
N TRP A 234 1.74 -5.16 22.07
CA TRP A 234 2.09 -6.01 20.94
C TRP A 234 3.53 -5.70 20.57
N GLY A 235 4.34 -6.74 20.44
CA GLY A 235 5.75 -6.57 20.20
C GLY A 235 6.51 -7.88 20.17
N ASP A 236 7.73 -7.80 19.65
CA ASP A 236 8.66 -8.93 19.54
C ASP A 236 9.83 -8.76 20.50
N ILE A 237 10.33 -9.88 21.01
CA ILE A 237 11.60 -9.91 21.74
C ILE A 237 12.69 -10.27 20.73
N TYR A 238 13.50 -9.27 20.38
CA TYR A 238 14.57 -9.42 19.38
C TYR A 238 15.88 -8.86 19.93
N GLU A 239 16.97 -9.62 19.82
CA GLU A 239 18.33 -9.20 20.24
C GLU A 239 18.40 -8.50 21.62
N LYS A 240 17.77 -9.09 22.64
CA LYS A 240 17.70 -8.56 24.02
C LYS A 240 16.95 -7.21 24.15
N ARG A 241 16.16 -6.84 23.16
CA ARG A 241 15.25 -5.67 23.18
C ARG A 241 13.81 -6.14 23.07
N VAL A 242 12.88 -5.32 23.56
CA VAL A 242 11.46 -5.47 23.28
C VAL A 242 11.11 -4.41 22.25
N LEU A 243 10.82 -4.85 21.03
CA LEU A 243 10.31 -4.00 19.96
C LEU A 243 8.79 -3.96 20.12
N VAL A 244 8.21 -2.77 20.15
CA VAL A 244 6.76 -2.59 20.31
C VAL A 244 6.20 -1.85 19.10
N GLU A 245 5.00 -2.23 18.70
CA GLU A 245 4.30 -1.53 17.63
C GLU A 245 3.86 -0.13 18.10
N PRO A 246 3.80 0.88 17.21
CA PRO A 246 3.27 2.19 17.57
C PRO A 246 1.74 2.18 17.59
N GLY A 247 1.14 3.21 18.16
CA GLY A 247 -0.30 3.41 18.26
C GLY A 247 -1.03 3.55 16.91
N ASN A 248 -0.34 3.96 15.85
CA ASN A 248 -0.88 4.02 14.48
C ASN A 248 -0.84 2.67 13.74
N SER A 249 -0.35 1.61 14.37
CA SER A 249 -0.26 0.28 13.73
C SER A 249 -1.61 -0.43 13.65
N TRP A 250 -1.75 -1.30 12.66
CA TRP A 250 -2.83 -2.29 12.59
C TRP A 250 -2.99 -3.11 13.88
N ALA A 251 -1.90 -3.39 14.61
CA ALA A 251 -1.93 -4.16 15.84
C ALA A 251 -2.62 -3.39 16.97
N ALA A 252 -2.29 -2.09 17.12
CA ALA A 252 -2.97 -1.20 18.05
C ALA A 252 -4.46 -1.06 17.72
N GLU A 253 -4.81 -0.88 16.44
CA GLU A 253 -6.20 -0.81 16.00
C GLU A 253 -6.98 -2.09 16.31
N MET A 254 -6.38 -3.28 16.11
CA MET A 254 -7.03 -4.54 16.46
C MET A 254 -7.28 -4.67 17.97
N VAL A 255 -6.35 -4.22 18.82
CA VAL A 255 -6.54 -4.20 20.27
C VAL A 255 -7.73 -3.33 20.65
N GLU A 256 -7.82 -2.13 20.07
CA GLU A 256 -8.93 -1.21 20.31
C GLU A 256 -10.27 -1.79 19.82
N LEU A 257 -10.29 -2.43 18.63
CA LEU A 257 -11.46 -3.11 18.09
C LEU A 257 -11.94 -4.28 18.94
N ALA A 258 -11.02 -4.93 19.66
CA ALA A 258 -11.32 -6.00 20.61
C ALA A 258 -11.61 -5.49 22.04
N GLY A 259 -11.82 -4.18 22.21
CA GLY A 259 -12.16 -3.55 23.50
C GLY A 259 -10.99 -3.36 24.48
N GLY A 260 -9.76 -3.71 24.10
CA GLY A 260 -8.55 -3.45 24.88
C GLY A 260 -8.09 -2.00 24.79
N GLU A 261 -7.19 -1.58 25.68
CA GLU A 261 -6.47 -0.30 25.62
C GLU A 261 -5.04 -0.61 25.16
N TYR A 262 -4.62 -0.13 24.00
CA TYR A 262 -3.23 -0.31 23.58
C TYR A 262 -2.30 0.57 24.43
N LEU A 263 -1.27 -0.01 25.06
CA LEU A 263 -0.45 0.70 26.05
C LEU A 263 0.34 1.87 25.45
N PHE A 264 0.77 1.74 24.19
CA PHE A 264 1.59 2.73 23.48
C PHE A 264 0.77 3.48 22.42
N ASN A 265 -0.51 3.75 22.72
CA ASN A 265 -1.41 4.45 21.79
C ASN A 265 -1.01 5.92 21.53
N ASP A 266 -0.10 6.48 22.32
CA ASP A 266 0.46 7.82 22.23
C ASP A 266 1.75 7.89 21.40
N ILE A 267 2.29 6.74 20.97
CA ILE A 267 3.49 6.67 20.14
C ILE A 267 3.10 6.55 18.67
N PHE A 268 3.71 7.37 17.82
CA PHE A 268 3.57 7.30 16.36
C PHE A 268 4.88 6.85 15.73
N GLY A 269 4.83 5.97 14.73
CA GLY A 269 6.04 5.50 14.05
C GLY A 269 5.83 4.43 12.98
N GLY A 270 6.95 3.80 12.61
CA GLY A 270 7.02 2.62 11.76
C GLY A 270 6.82 1.30 12.53
N SER A 271 6.48 0.23 11.80
CA SER A 271 6.49 -1.16 12.29
C SER A 271 7.85 -1.81 12.06
#